data_AF-A0A8B8AM35-F1
#
_entry.id   AF-A0A8B8AM35-F1
#
_cell.length_a   1.000
_cell.length_b   1.000
_cell.length_c   1.000
_cell.angle_alpha   90.00
_cell.angle_beta   90.00
_cell.angle_gamma   90.00
#
_symmetry.space_group_name_H-M   'P 1'
#
loop_
_entity.id
_entity.type
_entity.pdbx_description
1 polymer ?
#
loop_
_entity_poly.entity_id
_entity_poly.type
_entity_poly.pdbx_seq_one_letter_code
_entity_poly.pdbx_strand_id
1 'polypeptide(L)'
;MDSPGLSAQYCTYTFMENTTHKILHIVVMDKRMTGGKSAVLEKACFQRGLQFPLDKGLVISEVVTDAHVQVEALMKRDFPNIKHSFDIWHGCKNLGKKIIQADQEKSKRPLLQWTREFVNHFWFCADTAATEDDFIGMSLGVIHNVVNNHEWILPYRIVSKSVCMHGPLTEEREKGWLEAGSPAHAALRDIVKDKRLLKKSHIIQIAGVQLS
;
A
#
# COMPACT_ATOMS: atom_id res chain seq x y z
N MET A 1 31.35 1.54 -3.98
CA MET A 1 30.20 1.96 -3.14
C MET A 1 28.95 1.56 -3.90
N ASP A 2 28.25 0.52 -3.44
CA ASP A 2 26.98 0.07 -3.98
C ASP A 2 25.81 0.73 -3.24
N SER A 3 24.79 1.17 -4.00
CA SER A 3 23.49 1.62 -3.49
C SER A 3 22.36 1.05 -4.38
N PRO A 4 21.09 1.03 -3.94
CA PRO A 4 20.25 -0.17 -3.91
C PRO A 4 19.40 -0.43 -5.16
N GLY A 5 19.25 -1.72 -5.53
CA GLY A 5 18.07 -2.21 -6.28
C GLY A 5 18.30 -3.12 -7.49
N LEU A 6 19.51 -3.20 -8.07
CA LEU A 6 19.71 -3.92 -9.35
C LEU A 6 20.88 -4.90 -9.39
N SER A 7 21.64 -5.03 -8.30
CA SER A 7 22.85 -5.87 -8.23
C SER A 7 22.78 -6.96 -7.15
N ALA A 8 21.59 -7.49 -6.85
CA ALA A 8 21.47 -8.63 -5.94
C ALA A 8 22.02 -9.90 -6.63
N GLN A 9 23.11 -10.47 -6.11
CA GLN A 9 23.67 -11.75 -6.59
C GLN A 9 22.74 -12.92 -6.26
N TYR A 10 22.05 -12.83 -5.13
CA TYR A 10 21.08 -13.81 -4.66
C TYR A 10 19.73 -13.12 -4.44
N CYS A 11 18.65 -13.85 -4.67
CA CYS A 11 17.31 -13.44 -4.28
C CYS A 11 16.74 -14.50 -3.35
N THR A 12 16.33 -14.05 -2.17
CA THR A 12 15.58 -14.85 -1.20
C THR A 12 14.12 -14.39 -1.25
N TYR A 13 13.20 -15.32 -1.46
CA TYR A 13 11.77 -15.04 -1.52
C TYR A 13 11.04 -15.95 -0.53
N THR A 14 10.31 -15.34 0.40
CA THR A 14 9.62 -16.05 1.49
C THR A 14 8.13 -16.02 1.25
N PHE A 15 7.51 -17.20 1.30
CA PHE A 15 6.07 -17.38 1.25
C PHE A 15 5.59 -17.69 2.66
N MET A 16 4.70 -16.86 3.18
CA MET A 16 4.16 -16.95 4.53
C MET A 16 2.64 -16.99 4.46
N GLU A 17 2.02 -17.87 5.24
CA GLU A 17 0.57 -17.84 5.43
C GLU A 17 0.23 -16.71 6.40
N ASN A 18 -0.72 -15.87 6.00
CA ASN A 18 -0.98 -14.60 6.65
C ASN A 18 -1.48 -14.74 8.10
N THR A 19 -2.40 -15.68 8.35
CA THR A 19 -3.12 -15.78 9.63
C THR A 19 -2.24 -16.34 10.74
N THR A 20 -1.47 -17.37 10.40
CA THR A 20 -0.63 -18.12 11.34
C THR A 20 0.82 -17.63 11.34
N HIS A 21 1.18 -16.76 10.40
CA HIS A 21 2.55 -16.29 10.15
C HIS A 21 3.55 -17.43 9.94
N LYS A 22 3.06 -18.61 9.53
CA LYS A 22 3.92 -19.77 9.24
C LYS A 22 4.55 -19.60 7.88
N ILE A 23 5.85 -19.80 7.82
CA ILE A 23 6.59 -19.86 6.56
C ILE A 23 6.21 -21.15 5.84
N LEU A 24 5.58 -21.02 4.67
CA LEU A 24 5.21 -22.12 3.80
C LEU A 24 6.40 -22.58 2.95
N HIS A 25 7.19 -21.63 2.46
CA HIS A 25 8.33 -21.93 1.60
C HIS A 25 9.32 -20.77 1.55
N ILE A 26 10.60 -21.09 1.37
CA ILE A 26 11.67 -20.12 1.12
C ILE A 26 12.37 -20.56 -0.15
N VAL A 27 12.48 -19.65 -1.11
CA VAL A 27 13.22 -19.85 -2.36
C VAL A 27 14.47 -18.99 -2.32
N VAL A 28 15.63 -19.59 -2.60
CA VAL A 28 16.88 -18.86 -2.80
C VAL A 28 17.38 -19.18 -4.20
N MET A 29 17.58 -18.14 -5.03
CA MET A 29 18.14 -18.30 -6.37
C MET A 29 19.31 -17.34 -6.59
N ASP A 30 20.28 -17.82 -7.36
CA ASP A 30 21.42 -17.02 -7.81
C ASP A 30 21.09 -16.36 -9.16
N LYS A 31 21.50 -15.09 -9.33
CA LYS A 31 21.26 -14.27 -10.53
C LYS A 31 21.81 -14.89 -11.82
N ARG A 32 22.81 -15.79 -11.73
CA ARG A 32 23.33 -16.57 -12.87
C ARG A 32 22.27 -17.52 -13.45
N MET A 33 21.31 -17.97 -12.62
CA MET A 33 20.21 -18.84 -13.05
C MET A 33 19.19 -18.11 -13.95
N THR A 34 19.24 -16.77 -14.02
CA THR A 34 18.33 -15.95 -14.83
C THR A 34 19.06 -15.07 -15.84
N GLY A 35 20.24 -15.52 -16.29
CA GLY A 35 21.02 -14.82 -17.31
C GLY A 35 21.51 -13.44 -16.84
N GLY A 36 21.73 -13.26 -15.54
CA GLY A 36 22.32 -12.02 -15.03
C GLY A 36 21.33 -10.86 -14.84
N LYS A 37 20.00 -11.09 -14.85
CA LYS A 37 18.99 -10.02 -14.76
C LYS A 37 18.20 -10.09 -13.45
N SER A 38 18.34 -9.08 -12.59
CA SER A 38 17.72 -9.05 -11.26
C SER A 38 16.18 -9.04 -11.29
N ALA A 39 15.56 -8.26 -12.19
CA ALA A 39 14.10 -8.25 -12.31
C ALA A 39 13.54 -9.61 -12.77
N VAL A 40 14.32 -10.37 -13.56
CA VAL A 40 13.96 -11.73 -13.98
C VAL A 40 14.16 -12.70 -12.82
N LEU A 41 15.18 -12.49 -11.98
CA LEU A 41 15.45 -13.28 -10.78
C LEU A 41 14.29 -13.24 -9.80
N GLU A 42 13.80 -12.05 -9.47
CA GLU A 42 12.68 -11.90 -8.52
C GLU A 42 11.41 -12.60 -9.02
N LYS A 43 11.04 -12.38 -10.29
CA LYS A 43 9.90 -13.08 -10.91
C LYS A 43 10.08 -14.60 -10.90
N ALA A 44 11.28 -15.09 -11.18
CA ALA A 44 11.58 -16.53 -11.18
C ALA A 44 11.49 -17.12 -9.77
N CYS A 45 12.02 -16.43 -8.76
CA CYS A 45 11.87 -16.82 -7.36
C CYS A 45 10.40 -16.88 -6.94
N PHE A 46 9.63 -15.83 -7.25
CA PHE A 46 8.21 -15.78 -6.95
C PHE A 46 7.46 -16.93 -7.63
N GLN A 47 7.64 -17.13 -8.94
CA GLN A 47 6.96 -18.19 -9.69
C GLN A 47 7.26 -19.57 -9.11
N ARG A 48 8.55 -19.85 -8.84
CA ARG A 48 8.97 -21.11 -8.22
C ARG A 48 8.36 -21.29 -6.83
N GLY A 49 8.32 -20.21 -6.07
CA GLY A 49 7.87 -20.25 -4.69
C GLY A 49 6.36 -20.40 -4.55
N LEU A 50 5.58 -19.82 -5.47
CA LEU A 50 4.13 -19.98 -5.55
C LEU A 50 3.74 -21.36 -6.10
N GLN A 51 4.51 -21.92 -7.03
CA GLN A 51 4.22 -23.25 -7.59
C GLN A 51 4.36 -24.36 -6.54
N PHE A 52 5.32 -24.26 -5.61
CA PHE A 52 5.54 -25.26 -4.57
C PHE A 52 4.28 -25.59 -3.73
N PRO A 53 3.60 -24.63 -3.07
CA PRO A 53 2.38 -24.91 -2.33
C PRO A 53 1.23 -25.38 -3.25
N LEU A 54 1.11 -24.86 -4.47
CA LEU A 54 0.10 -25.31 -5.43
C LEU A 54 0.29 -26.79 -5.80
N ASP A 55 1.52 -27.22 -6.07
CA ASP A 55 1.87 -28.62 -6.37
C ASP A 55 1.60 -29.55 -5.17
N LYS A 56 1.61 -29.01 -3.95
CA LYS A 56 1.24 -29.73 -2.72
C LYS A 56 -0.27 -29.75 -2.45
N GLY A 57 -1.07 -29.18 -3.35
CA GLY A 57 -2.54 -29.16 -3.25
C GLY A 57 -3.09 -28.09 -2.32
N LEU A 58 -2.30 -27.07 -1.94
CA LEU A 58 -2.82 -25.94 -1.18
C LEU A 58 -3.71 -25.07 -2.06
N VAL A 59 -4.88 -24.73 -1.55
CA VAL A 59 -5.79 -23.76 -2.19
C VAL A 59 -5.38 -22.36 -1.74
N ILE A 60 -4.88 -21.55 -2.67
CA ILE A 60 -4.45 -20.17 -2.42
C ILE A 60 -5.54 -19.24 -2.94
N SER A 61 -6.24 -18.55 -2.04
CA SER A 61 -7.27 -17.57 -2.40
C SER A 61 -6.67 -16.25 -2.86
N GLU A 62 -5.58 -15.82 -2.23
CA GLU A 62 -4.98 -14.51 -2.43
C GLU A 62 -3.46 -14.55 -2.24
N VAL A 63 -2.76 -13.74 -3.03
CA VAL A 63 -1.32 -13.49 -2.89
C VAL A 63 -1.09 -11.99 -2.81
N VAL A 64 -0.34 -11.58 -1.79
CA VAL A 64 0.07 -10.19 -1.56
C VAL A 64 1.54 -10.04 -1.92
N THR A 65 1.88 -9.08 -2.79
CA THR A 65 3.27 -8.81 -3.18
C THR A 65 3.57 -7.32 -3.24
N ASP A 66 4.85 -6.98 -3.38
CA ASP A 66 5.25 -5.66 -3.83
C ASP A 66 4.67 -5.32 -5.20
N ALA A 67 4.64 -4.04 -5.52
CA ALA A 67 4.16 -3.54 -6.81
C ALA A 67 5.16 -3.75 -7.97
N HIS A 68 5.77 -4.93 -8.04
CA HIS A 68 6.71 -5.35 -9.07
C HIS A 68 5.99 -5.73 -10.37
N VAL A 69 6.26 -4.97 -11.43
CA VAL A 69 5.53 -5.04 -12.71
C VAL A 69 5.57 -6.43 -13.34
N GLN A 70 6.69 -7.16 -13.23
CA GLN A 70 6.77 -8.49 -13.84
C GLN A 70 6.02 -9.57 -13.05
N VAL A 71 5.90 -9.41 -11.72
CA VAL A 71 5.10 -10.31 -10.88
C VAL A 71 3.62 -10.03 -11.09
N GLU A 72 3.22 -8.76 -11.17
CA GLU A 72 1.85 -8.37 -11.54
C GLU A 72 1.46 -8.94 -12.91
N ALA A 73 2.34 -8.86 -13.91
CA ALA A 73 2.07 -9.42 -15.23
C ALA A 73 2.00 -10.97 -15.20
N LEU A 74 2.84 -11.61 -14.38
CA LEU A 74 2.83 -13.06 -14.19
C LEU A 74 1.52 -13.53 -13.55
N MET A 75 1.07 -12.89 -12.47
CA MET A 75 -0.19 -13.25 -11.79
C MET A 75 -1.38 -13.18 -12.74
N LYS A 76 -1.48 -12.10 -13.53
CA LYS A 76 -2.57 -11.93 -14.52
C LYS A 76 -2.55 -12.98 -15.62
N ARG A 77 -1.37 -13.42 -16.06
CA ARG A 77 -1.20 -14.34 -17.19
C ARG A 77 -1.33 -15.80 -16.77
N ASP A 78 -0.64 -16.18 -15.70
CA ASP A 78 -0.42 -17.58 -15.34
C ASP A 78 -1.28 -18.03 -14.15
N PHE A 79 -1.73 -17.09 -13.31
CA PHE A 79 -2.53 -17.38 -12.11
C PHE A 79 -3.81 -16.53 -12.02
N PRO A 80 -4.63 -16.45 -13.10
CA PRO A 80 -5.77 -15.52 -13.15
C PRO A 80 -6.88 -15.80 -12.13
N ASN A 81 -6.91 -17.01 -11.57
CA ASN A 81 -7.91 -17.43 -10.58
C ASN A 81 -7.48 -17.13 -9.13
N ILE A 82 -6.23 -16.71 -8.91
CA ILE A 82 -5.73 -16.32 -7.60
C ILE A 82 -5.82 -14.80 -7.51
N LYS A 83 -6.47 -14.28 -6.47
CA LYS A 83 -6.53 -12.83 -6.26
C LYS A 83 -5.13 -12.30 -6.00
N HIS A 84 -4.74 -11.24 -6.72
CA HIS A 84 -3.46 -10.56 -6.53
C HIS A 84 -3.68 -9.19 -5.90
N SER A 85 -3.06 -8.97 -4.74
CA SER A 85 -3.12 -7.71 -3.99
C SER A 85 -1.71 -7.19 -3.71
N PHE A 86 -1.64 -5.94 -3.25
CA PHE A 86 -0.37 -5.25 -3.04
C PHE A 86 -0.10 -4.98 -1.57
N ASP A 87 1.16 -5.07 -1.15
CA ASP A 87 1.55 -4.78 0.23
C ASP A 87 1.25 -3.31 0.61
N ILE A 88 0.37 -3.14 1.60
CA ILE A 88 -0.04 -1.85 2.13
C ILE A 88 1.10 -1.11 2.80
N TRP A 89 2.09 -1.83 3.35
CA TRP A 89 3.25 -1.19 3.97
C TRP A 89 4.01 -0.35 2.94
N HIS A 90 4.20 -0.88 1.73
CA HIS A 90 4.79 -0.12 0.64
C HIS A 90 3.91 1.06 0.22
N GLY A 91 2.58 0.90 0.20
CA GLY A 91 1.62 1.99 -0.02
C GLY A 91 1.78 3.13 1.00
N CYS A 92 1.75 2.79 2.28
CA CYS A 92 1.94 3.70 3.42
C CYS A 92 3.30 4.42 3.36
N LYS A 93 4.38 3.67 3.10
CA LYS A 93 5.73 4.21 2.96
C LYS A 93 5.82 5.20 1.80
N ASN A 94 5.22 4.88 0.65
CA ASN A 94 5.19 5.76 -0.51
C ASN A 94 4.35 7.02 -0.26
N LEU A 95 3.22 6.88 0.44
CA LEU A 95 2.41 8.03 0.88
C LEU A 95 3.24 8.96 1.77
N GLY A 96 3.88 8.44 2.81
CA GLY A 96 4.74 9.22 3.70
C GLY A 96 5.86 9.95 2.95
N LYS A 97 6.54 9.27 2.01
CA LYS A 97 7.56 9.89 1.15
C LYS A 97 7.02 11.06 0.33
N LYS A 98 5.84 10.90 -0.29
CA LYS A 98 5.21 11.97 -1.09
C LYS A 98 4.85 13.19 -0.24
N ILE A 99 4.38 12.97 0.99
CA ILE A 99 4.07 14.05 1.93
C ILE A 99 5.34 14.79 2.35
N ILE A 100 6.39 14.07 2.76
CA ILE A 100 7.68 14.66 3.15
C ILE A 100 8.33 15.42 1.99
N GLN A 101 8.15 14.94 0.76
CA GLN A 101 8.63 15.63 -0.43
C GLN A 101 7.85 16.93 -0.69
N ALA A 102 6.51 16.89 -0.61
CA ALA A 102 5.68 18.08 -0.78
C ALA A 102 5.98 19.16 0.28
N ASP A 103 6.30 18.74 1.49
CA ASP A 103 6.66 19.62 2.61
C ASP A 103 7.89 20.50 2.36
N GLN A 104 8.81 20.08 1.48
CA GLN A 104 10.03 20.84 1.18
C GLN A 104 9.72 22.23 0.58
N GLU A 105 8.53 22.41 0.01
CA GLU A 105 8.05 23.72 -0.44
C GLU A 105 7.49 24.53 0.73
N LYS A 106 7.96 25.78 0.89
CA LYS A 106 7.60 26.66 2.02
C LYS A 106 6.09 26.80 2.23
N SER A 107 5.30 26.84 1.15
CA SER A 107 3.83 26.97 1.19
C SER A 107 3.09 25.69 1.61
N LYS A 108 3.80 24.56 1.71
CA LYS A 108 3.27 23.22 2.02
C LYS A 108 3.80 22.64 3.34
N ARG A 109 4.72 23.36 4.00
CA ARG A 109 5.32 23.01 5.31
C ARG A 109 4.37 22.55 6.42
N PRO A 110 3.10 22.98 6.46
CA PRO A 110 2.17 22.43 7.43
C PRO A 110 1.92 20.93 7.28
N LEU A 111 2.29 20.29 6.16
CA LEU A 111 2.07 18.86 5.92
C LEU A 111 2.92 17.95 6.80
N LEU A 112 4.17 18.32 7.13
CA LEU A 112 5.09 17.44 7.88
C LEU A 112 4.49 16.95 9.19
N GLN A 113 3.86 17.86 9.96
CA GLN A 113 3.29 17.54 11.28
C GLN A 113 2.16 16.50 11.21
N TRP A 114 1.54 16.33 10.04
CA TRP A 114 0.42 15.41 9.80
C TRP A 114 0.86 14.09 9.15
N THR A 115 2.15 13.93 8.81
CA THR A 115 2.65 12.76 8.07
C THR A 115 2.31 11.45 8.78
N ARG A 116 2.46 11.40 10.11
CA ARG A 116 2.14 10.20 10.90
C ARG A 116 0.65 9.87 10.83
N GLU A 117 -0.22 10.87 10.97
CA GLU A 117 -1.67 10.71 10.92
C GLU A 117 -2.12 10.26 9.55
N PHE A 118 -1.54 10.79 8.47
CA PHE A 118 -1.84 10.37 7.12
C PHE A 118 -1.47 8.90 6.87
N VAL A 119 -0.29 8.49 7.30
CA VAL A 119 0.17 7.10 7.17
C VAL A 119 -0.69 6.16 8.02
N ASN A 120 -0.97 6.52 9.27
CA ASN A 120 -1.80 5.73 10.16
C ASN A 120 -3.25 5.63 9.68
N HIS A 121 -3.83 6.73 9.22
CA HIS A 121 -5.17 6.74 8.65
C HIS A 121 -5.25 5.86 7.41
N PHE A 122 -4.25 5.91 6.53
CA PHE A 122 -4.20 5.06 5.34
C PHE A 122 -4.09 3.57 5.68
N TRP A 123 -3.27 3.22 6.68
CA TRP A 123 -3.19 1.85 7.20
C TRP A 123 -4.53 1.40 7.79
N PHE A 124 -5.14 2.24 8.63
CA PHE A 124 -6.47 1.98 9.21
C PHE A 124 -7.53 1.77 8.13
N CYS A 125 -7.49 2.57 7.04
CA CYS A 125 -8.39 2.40 5.91
C CYS A 125 -8.23 1.01 5.28
N ALA A 126 -7.00 0.55 5.06
CA ALA A 126 -6.74 -0.76 4.48
C ALA A 126 -7.13 -1.92 5.40
N ASP A 127 -6.99 -1.74 6.71
CA ASP A 127 -7.34 -2.75 7.71
C ASP A 127 -8.86 -2.87 7.91
N THR A 128 -9.59 -1.76 7.80
CA THR A 128 -11.03 -1.70 8.10
C THR A 128 -11.92 -1.85 6.87
N ALA A 129 -11.44 -1.48 5.68
CA ALA A 129 -12.26 -1.51 4.47
C ALA A 129 -12.63 -2.94 4.05
N ALA A 130 -13.93 -3.15 3.77
CA ALA A 130 -14.41 -4.43 3.23
C ALA A 130 -14.24 -4.54 1.72
N THR A 131 -14.18 -3.40 1.02
CA THR A 131 -14.12 -3.32 -0.45
C THR A 131 -13.12 -2.24 -0.90
N GLU A 132 -12.72 -2.28 -2.18
CA GLU A 132 -11.88 -1.23 -2.78
C GLU A 132 -12.55 0.14 -2.69
N ASP A 133 -13.87 0.20 -2.91
CA ASP A 133 -14.64 1.45 -2.83
C ASP A 133 -14.71 2.01 -1.40
N ASP A 134 -14.80 1.14 -0.39
CA ASP A 134 -14.71 1.55 1.01
C ASP A 134 -13.33 2.10 1.33
N PHE A 135 -12.27 1.41 0.89
CA PHE A 135 -10.89 1.83 1.09
C PHE A 135 -10.63 3.21 0.48
N ILE A 136 -11.06 3.43 -0.78
CA ILE A 136 -10.94 4.72 -1.45
C ILE A 136 -11.71 5.79 -0.67
N GLY A 137 -12.92 5.49 -0.21
CA GLY A 137 -13.80 6.47 0.44
C GLY A 137 -13.28 6.93 1.79
N MET A 138 -12.85 5.96 2.59
CA MET A 138 -12.22 6.20 3.88
C MET A 138 -10.90 6.95 3.71
N SER A 139 -10.07 6.56 2.74
CA SER A 139 -8.78 7.21 2.46
C SER A 139 -8.97 8.67 2.05
N LEU A 140 -9.97 8.97 1.21
CA LEU A 140 -10.27 10.34 0.78
C LEU A 140 -10.86 11.22 1.89
N GLY A 141 -11.50 10.62 2.91
CA GLY A 141 -12.01 11.33 4.08
C GLY A 141 -10.94 12.16 4.81
N VAL A 142 -9.67 11.77 4.71
CA VAL A 142 -8.55 12.49 5.33
C VAL A 142 -8.41 13.94 4.85
N ILE A 143 -8.83 14.23 3.61
CA ILE A 143 -8.84 15.58 3.03
C ILE A 143 -9.77 16.49 3.83
N HIS A 144 -10.89 15.94 4.30
CA HIS A 144 -11.90 16.66 5.08
C HIS A 144 -11.48 16.78 6.55
N ASN A 145 -10.97 15.68 7.13
CA ASN A 145 -10.58 15.62 8.53
C ASN A 145 -9.53 16.68 8.88
N VAL A 146 -8.51 16.91 8.04
CA VAL A 146 -7.43 17.86 8.34
C VAL A 146 -7.83 19.33 8.31
N VAL A 147 -9.01 19.65 7.77
CA VAL A 147 -9.59 21.00 7.78
C VAL A 147 -10.77 21.09 8.76
N ASN A 148 -10.87 20.14 9.70
CA ASN A 148 -11.96 20.00 10.67
C ASN A 148 -13.35 19.84 10.05
N ASN A 149 -13.44 19.27 8.85
CA ASN A 149 -14.71 18.93 8.24
C ASN A 149 -14.98 17.43 8.42
N HIS A 150 -16.04 17.11 9.15
CA HIS A 150 -16.40 15.74 9.53
C HIS A 150 -17.58 15.18 8.73
N GLU A 151 -18.10 15.94 7.77
CA GLU A 151 -19.16 15.50 6.86
C GLU A 151 -18.78 15.79 5.39
N TRP A 152 -18.89 14.78 4.52
CA TRP A 152 -18.59 14.94 3.09
C TRP A 152 -19.44 14.02 2.22
N ILE A 153 -19.42 14.26 0.90
CA ILE A 153 -20.13 13.44 -0.08
C ILE A 153 -19.10 12.70 -0.92
N LEU A 154 -19.21 11.37 -0.95
CA LEU A 154 -18.44 10.55 -1.89
C LEU A 154 -19.19 10.45 -3.23
N PRO A 155 -18.51 10.65 -4.37
CA PRO A 155 -19.18 10.73 -5.68
C PRO A 155 -19.88 9.42 -6.11
N TYR A 156 -19.59 8.29 -5.46
CA TYR A 156 -20.19 6.98 -5.73
C TYR A 156 -21.19 6.52 -4.66
N ARG A 157 -21.35 7.26 -3.54
CA ARG A 157 -22.42 7.02 -2.55
C ARG A 157 -23.49 8.11 -2.70
N ILE A 158 -24.43 7.87 -3.61
CA ILE A 158 -25.41 8.86 -4.09
C ILE A 158 -26.41 9.31 -3.00
N VAL A 159 -26.59 8.55 -1.92
CA VAL A 159 -27.76 8.70 -1.02
C VAL A 159 -27.41 9.02 0.45
N SER A 160 -26.14 9.04 0.85
CA SER A 160 -25.76 9.29 2.25
C SER A 160 -24.46 10.09 2.37
N LYS A 161 -24.46 11.13 3.22
CA LYS A 161 -23.23 11.79 3.65
C LYS A 161 -22.30 10.77 4.31
N SER A 162 -21.02 10.85 3.99
CA SER A 162 -19.94 10.19 4.72
C SER A 162 -19.57 11.01 5.94
N VAL A 163 -19.26 10.32 7.03
CA VAL A 163 -18.87 10.91 8.30
C VAL A 163 -17.63 10.24 8.86
N CYS A 164 -16.96 10.90 9.80
CA CYS A 164 -15.86 10.30 10.54
C CYS A 164 -16.32 9.06 11.35
N MET A 165 -15.43 8.09 11.54
CA MET A 165 -15.69 6.88 12.34
C MET A 165 -15.11 6.96 13.76
N HIS A 166 -14.84 8.17 14.26
CA HIS A 166 -14.36 8.39 15.62
C HIS A 166 -15.46 9.00 16.49
N GLY A 167 -15.34 8.82 17.80
CA GLY A 167 -16.16 9.53 18.78
C GLY A 167 -15.85 11.03 18.83
N PRO A 168 -16.48 11.78 19.73
CA PRO A 168 -16.22 13.20 19.91
C PRO A 168 -14.73 13.49 20.12
N LEU A 169 -14.20 14.52 19.45
CA LEU A 169 -12.83 14.97 19.65
C LEU A 169 -12.72 15.78 20.95
N THR A 170 -11.60 15.65 21.65
CA THR A 170 -11.26 16.50 22.79
C THR A 170 -10.96 17.92 22.31
N GLU A 171 -11.32 18.93 23.13
CA GLU A 171 -11.03 20.34 22.83
C GLU A 171 -9.52 20.62 22.79
N GLU A 172 -8.74 19.87 23.58
CA GLU A 172 -7.29 19.94 23.58
C GLU A 172 -6.72 19.20 22.36
N ARG A 173 -6.06 19.96 21.49
CA ARG A 173 -5.31 19.44 20.35
C ARG A 173 -3.89 20.01 20.34
N GLU A 174 -2.92 19.11 20.19
CA GLU A 174 -1.51 19.49 20.04
C GLU A 174 -1.20 20.10 18.66
N LYS A 175 -2.04 19.85 17.64
CA LYS A 175 -1.78 20.22 16.23
C LYS A 175 -2.84 21.19 15.71
N GLY A 176 -2.43 22.20 14.96
CA GLY A 176 -3.34 23.10 14.25
C GLY A 176 -3.98 22.42 13.03
N TRP A 177 -5.20 22.82 12.67
CA TRP A 177 -5.84 22.39 11.40
C TRP A 177 -5.10 22.98 10.19
N LEU A 178 -5.21 22.32 9.03
CA LEU A 178 -4.84 22.93 7.77
C LEU A 178 -5.90 23.96 7.36
N GLU A 179 -5.47 25.00 6.65
CA GLU A 179 -6.40 25.94 6.04
C GLU A 179 -7.02 25.33 4.77
N ALA A 180 -8.36 25.35 4.70
CA ALA A 180 -9.10 24.82 3.58
C ALA A 180 -8.80 25.60 2.29
N GLY A 181 -8.15 24.93 1.34
CA GLY A 181 -7.84 25.49 0.02
C GLY A 181 -6.42 26.05 -0.07
N SER A 182 -5.68 26.02 1.05
CA SER A 182 -4.25 26.33 1.07
C SER A 182 -3.45 25.40 0.13
N PRO A 183 -2.24 25.83 -0.29
CA PRO A 183 -1.35 24.98 -1.07
C PRO A 183 -1.03 23.62 -0.42
N ALA A 184 -0.95 23.57 0.92
CA ALA A 184 -0.79 22.33 1.67
C ALA A 184 -2.02 21.40 1.51
N HIS A 185 -3.23 21.94 1.68
CA HIS A 185 -4.47 21.16 1.51
C HIS A 185 -4.65 20.66 0.07
N ALA A 186 -4.32 21.48 -0.93
CA ALA A 186 -4.36 21.08 -2.33
C ALA A 186 -3.34 19.97 -2.63
N ALA A 187 -2.10 20.11 -2.14
CA ALA A 187 -1.07 19.09 -2.34
C ALA A 187 -1.44 17.75 -1.69
N LEU A 188 -2.01 17.76 -0.48
CA LEU A 188 -2.52 16.53 0.16
C LEU A 188 -3.56 15.86 -0.72
N ARG A 189 -4.54 16.63 -1.21
CA ARG A 189 -5.62 16.14 -2.07
C ARG A 189 -5.07 15.46 -3.32
N ASP A 190 -4.07 16.05 -3.96
CA ASP A 190 -3.45 15.47 -5.16
C ASP A 190 -2.69 14.18 -4.85
N ILE A 191 -1.99 14.12 -3.70
CA ILE A 191 -1.25 12.94 -3.25
C ILE A 191 -2.20 11.77 -2.98
N VAL A 192 -3.28 11.99 -2.22
CA VAL A 192 -4.19 10.90 -1.82
C VAL A 192 -5.17 10.49 -2.93
N LYS A 193 -5.41 11.36 -3.92
CA LYS A 193 -6.18 11.02 -5.14
C LYS A 193 -5.34 10.38 -6.24
N ASP A 194 -4.04 10.16 -6.01
CA ASP A 194 -3.18 9.51 -6.98
C ASP A 194 -3.70 8.09 -7.29
N LYS A 195 -4.15 7.88 -8.53
CA LYS A 195 -4.74 6.61 -8.96
C LYS A 195 -3.79 5.43 -8.83
N ARG A 196 -2.48 5.65 -8.97
CA ARG A 196 -1.48 4.59 -8.82
C ARG A 196 -1.32 4.22 -7.36
N LEU A 197 -1.35 5.20 -6.45
CA LEU A 197 -1.34 4.95 -5.01
C LEU A 197 -2.56 4.12 -4.61
N LEU A 198 -3.77 4.56 -4.97
CA LEU A 198 -5.00 3.87 -4.58
C LEU A 198 -5.07 2.44 -5.14
N LYS A 199 -4.77 2.28 -6.44
CA LYS A 199 -4.78 0.95 -7.09
C LYS A 199 -3.72 -0.01 -6.55
N LYS A 200 -2.56 0.52 -6.11
CA LYS A 200 -1.44 -0.29 -5.61
C LYS A 200 -1.40 -0.40 -4.08
N SER A 201 -2.50 -0.07 -3.41
CA SER A 201 -2.59 -0.11 -1.93
C SER A 201 -3.86 -0.82 -1.45
N HIS A 202 -4.52 -1.61 -2.30
CA HIS A 202 -5.69 -2.37 -1.90
C HIS A 202 -5.28 -3.77 -1.40
N ILE A 203 -5.72 -4.09 -0.18
CA ILE A 203 -5.62 -5.40 0.47
C ILE A 203 -7.03 -5.82 0.88
N ILE A 204 -7.34 -7.11 0.75
CA ILE A 204 -8.29 -7.77 1.66
C ILE A 204 -7.51 -8.93 2.27
N GLN A 205 -7.05 -8.78 3.50
CA GLN A 205 -6.23 -9.71 4.30
C GLN A 205 -4.72 -9.80 3.96
N ILE A 206 -3.93 -9.76 5.04
CA ILE A 206 -2.55 -9.27 5.22
C ILE A 206 -1.45 -10.27 4.70
N ALA A 207 -0.19 -9.96 4.94
CA ALA A 207 1.03 -10.12 4.14
C ALA A 207 1.62 -11.51 3.79
N GLY A 208 2.20 -11.58 2.59
CA GLY A 208 3.48 -12.24 2.34
C GLY A 208 4.62 -11.22 2.55
N VAL A 209 5.63 -11.57 3.35
CA VAL A 209 6.77 -10.69 3.66
C VAL A 209 7.93 -10.98 2.69
N GLN A 210 8.37 -9.96 1.94
CA GLN A 210 9.63 -9.96 1.22
C GLN A 210 10.71 -9.31 2.09
N LEU A 211 11.77 -10.06 2.44
CA LEU A 211 12.97 -9.49 3.06
C LEU A 211 14.01 -9.28 1.94
N SER A 212 14.27 -8.02 1.60
CA SER A 212 15.36 -7.59 0.72
C SER A 212 16.68 -7.44 1.48
#